data_AF-A0A7S2RCJ2-F1
#
_entry.id   AF-A0A7S2RCJ2-F1
#
_cell.length_a   1.000
_cell.length_b   1.000
_cell.length_c   1.000
_cell.angle_alpha   90.00
_cell.angle_beta   90.00
_cell.angle_gamma   90.00
#
_symmetry.space_group_name_H-M   'P 1'
#
loop_
_entity.id
_entity.type
_entity.pdbx_description
1 polymer ?
#
loop_
_entity_poly.entity_id
_entity_poly.type
_entity_poly.pdbx_seq_one_letter_code
_entity_poly.pdbx_strand_id
1 'polypeptide(L)'
;NSKNHAIVLKRLLNQIGLDMDRDVVRDCQELPVYINSSVARYKTLIPIVSLERLHAATNPKLSHQFRDLCDSIDSTGLYLYCPIDSSVKDDHSFECRQFPRASGYPEDPATGIA
;
A
#
# COMPACT_ATOMS: atom_id res chain seq x y z
N ASN A 1 16.80 13.48 1.29
CA ASN A 1 16.35 12.17 1.79
C ASN A 1 15.14 11.55 1.04
N SER A 2 14.43 12.30 0.19
CA SER A 2 13.24 11.80 -0.55
C SER A 2 13.57 10.76 -1.65
N LYS A 3 14.73 10.88 -2.32
CA LYS A 3 15.16 9.91 -3.36
C LYS A 3 15.33 8.48 -2.82
N ASN A 4 15.84 8.33 -1.59
CA ASN A 4 15.99 7.01 -0.96
C ASN A 4 14.64 6.37 -0.64
N HIS A 5 13.67 7.16 -0.18
CA HIS A 5 12.31 6.67 0.10
C HIS A 5 11.60 6.18 -1.16
N ALA A 6 11.71 6.90 -2.27
CA ALA A 6 11.13 6.46 -3.55
C ALA A 6 11.72 5.12 -4.04
N ILE A 7 13.03 4.92 -3.85
CA ILE A 7 13.70 3.66 -4.19
C ILE A 7 13.18 2.51 -3.30
N VAL A 8 13.04 2.76 -1.99
CA VAL A 8 12.51 1.75 -1.05
C VAL A 8 11.06 1.40 -1.40
N LEU A 9 10.22 2.38 -1.69
CA LEU A 9 8.82 2.17 -2.06
C LEU A 9 8.70 1.35 -3.36
N LYS A 10 9.51 1.66 -4.37
CA LYS A 10 9.56 0.88 -5.60
C LYS A 10 9.94 -0.59 -5.34
N ARG A 11 10.87 -0.85 -4.42
CA ARG A 11 11.25 -2.21 -4.04
C ARG A 11 10.13 -2.93 -3.28
N LEU A 12 9.45 -2.24 -2.38
CA LEU A 12 8.30 -2.76 -1.64
C LEU A 12 7.16 -3.18 -2.57
N LEU A 13 6.79 -2.35 -3.53
CA LEU A 13 5.76 -2.66 -4.53
C LEU A 13 6.15 -3.88 -5.39
N ASN A 14 7.42 -3.97 -5.79
CA ASN A 14 7.91 -5.10 -6.58
C ASN A 14 7.83 -6.45 -5.84
N GLN A 15 7.90 -6.43 -4.50
CA GLN A 15 7.72 -7.65 -3.70
C GLN A 15 6.30 -8.19 -3.81
N ILE A 16 5.30 -7.31 -3.94
CA ILE A 16 3.89 -7.68 -4.05
C ILE A 16 3.38 -7.68 -5.50
N GLY A 17 4.29 -7.70 -6.49
CA GLY A 17 3.93 -7.80 -7.91
C GLY A 17 3.43 -6.51 -8.56
N LEU A 18 3.61 -5.37 -7.88
CA LEU A 18 3.22 -4.05 -8.37
C LEU A 18 4.44 -3.21 -8.77
N ASP A 19 4.21 -2.25 -9.66
CA ASP A 19 5.21 -1.29 -10.12
C ASP A 19 4.80 0.16 -9.81
N MET A 20 5.75 0.95 -9.30
CA MET A 20 5.50 2.34 -8.88
C MET A 20 5.17 3.30 -10.03
N ASP A 21 5.64 3.01 -11.24
CA ASP A 21 5.43 3.85 -12.43
C ASP A 21 4.11 3.54 -13.12
N ARG A 22 3.65 2.28 -13.03
CA ARG A 22 2.41 1.82 -13.67
C ARG A 22 1.20 1.77 -12.74
N ASP A 23 1.38 1.34 -11.49
CA ASP A 23 0.27 0.86 -10.65
C ASP A 23 -0.14 1.84 -9.56
N VAL A 24 0.68 2.88 -9.31
CA VAL A 24 0.41 3.91 -8.28
C VAL A 24 -0.13 5.17 -8.93
N VAL A 25 -1.17 5.75 -8.33
CA VAL A 25 -1.75 7.02 -8.80
C VAL A 25 -0.73 8.15 -8.58
N ARG A 26 -0.33 8.81 -9.68
CA ARG A 26 0.65 9.93 -9.66
C ARG A 26 0.01 11.31 -9.82
N ASP A 27 -1.11 11.36 -10.54
CA ASP A 27 -1.91 12.57 -10.76
C ASP A 27 -3.20 12.47 -9.97
N CYS A 28 -3.11 12.72 -8.66
CA CYS A 28 -4.25 13.21 -7.92
C CYS A 28 -3.83 14.58 -7.39
N GLN A 29 -4.26 15.65 -8.07
CA GLN A 29 -3.88 17.03 -7.75
C GLN A 29 -4.23 17.46 -6.31
N GLU A 30 -4.88 16.60 -5.51
CA GLU A 30 -5.31 16.90 -4.15
C GLU A 30 -4.91 15.83 -3.10
N LEU A 31 -4.22 14.75 -3.46
CA LEU A 31 -3.81 13.70 -2.49
C LEU A 31 -2.32 13.35 -2.57
N PRO A 32 -1.62 13.23 -1.41
CA PRO A 32 -0.23 12.77 -1.38
C PRO A 32 -0.08 11.36 -1.98
N VAL A 33 0.98 11.15 -2.77
CA VAL A 33 1.35 9.84 -3.38
C VAL A 33 1.47 8.71 -2.35
N TYR A 34 1.74 9.07 -1.09
CA TYR A 34 1.59 8.21 0.07
C TYR A 34 1.40 9.07 1.32
N ILE A 35 0.59 8.60 2.26
CA ILE A 35 0.43 9.23 3.58
C ILE A 35 0.90 8.23 4.63
N ASN A 36 1.85 8.66 5.45
CA ASN A 36 2.12 7.97 6.71
C ASN A 36 1.02 8.38 7.69
N SER A 37 -0.03 7.55 7.84
CA SER A 37 -1.09 7.77 8.81
C SER A 37 -0.78 6.99 10.10
N SER A 38 -1.03 7.60 11.27
CA SER A 38 -0.82 6.96 12.56
C SER A 38 -1.89 7.38 13.56
N VAL A 39 -2.59 6.38 14.11
CA VAL A 39 -3.27 6.49 15.41
C VAL A 39 -2.39 5.86 16.53
N ALA A 40 -1.33 5.11 16.17
CA ALA A 40 -0.37 4.52 17.12
C ALA A 40 0.97 4.03 16.48
N ARG A 41 0.97 3.54 15.22
CA ARG A 41 2.17 3.14 14.45
C ARG A 41 1.98 3.45 12.97
N TYR A 42 3.06 3.83 12.26
CA TYR A 42 2.97 4.24 10.86
C TYR A 42 2.57 3.08 9.94
N LYS A 43 1.57 3.33 9.09
CA LYS A 43 1.24 2.51 7.93
C LYS A 43 1.49 3.30 6.66
N THR A 44 2.08 2.65 5.66
CA THR A 44 2.34 3.28 4.37
C THR A 44 1.12 3.08 3.46
N LEU A 45 0.30 4.12 3.33
CA LEU A 45 -0.85 4.14 2.44
C LEU A 45 -0.40 4.37 1.00
N ILE A 46 -0.87 3.54 0.07
CA ILE A 46 -0.51 3.64 -1.35
C ILE A 46 -1.80 3.60 -2.20
N PRO A 47 -2.11 4.67 -2.95
CA PRO A 47 -3.22 4.68 -3.88
C PRO A 47 -2.88 3.85 -5.13
N ILE A 48 -3.76 2.92 -5.49
CA ILE A 48 -3.64 2.06 -6.67
C ILE A 48 -4.58 2.55 -7.77
N VAL A 49 -4.10 2.48 -9.02
CA VAL A 49 -4.80 3.04 -10.19
C VAL A 49 -6.11 2.35 -10.56
N SER A 50 -6.30 1.08 -10.18
CA SER A 50 -7.53 0.33 -10.46
C SER A 50 -7.70 -0.88 -9.55
N LEU A 51 -8.95 -1.35 -9.42
CA LEU A 51 -9.29 -2.57 -8.68
C LEU A 51 -8.58 -3.81 -9.24
N GLU A 52 -8.46 -3.92 -10.57
CA GLU A 52 -7.74 -5.02 -11.21
C GLU A 52 -6.29 -5.09 -10.73
N ARG A 53 -5.60 -3.93 -10.62
CA ARG A 53 -4.22 -3.88 -10.13
C ARG A 53 -4.14 -4.13 -8.64
N LEU A 54 -5.13 -3.67 -7.87
CA LEU A 54 -5.23 -3.96 -6.44
C LEU A 54 -5.34 -5.48 -6.19
N HIS A 55 -6.20 -6.17 -6.95
CA HIS A 55 -6.38 -7.63 -6.87
C HIS A 55 -5.19 -8.41 -7.42
N ALA A 56 -4.47 -7.86 -8.40
CA ALA A 56 -3.25 -8.47 -8.92
C ALA A 56 -2.09 -8.49 -7.93
N ALA A 57 -2.16 -7.76 -6.80
CA ALA A 57 -1.14 -7.78 -5.78
C ALA A 57 -1.01 -9.19 -5.16
N THR A 58 0.22 -9.66 -5.02
CA THR A 58 0.51 -10.99 -4.45
C THR A 58 1.17 -10.85 -3.09
N ASN A 59 1.25 -11.97 -2.37
CA ASN A 59 2.10 -12.05 -1.18
C ASN A 59 3.54 -11.63 -1.52
N PRO A 60 4.27 -11.00 -0.57
CA PRO A 60 5.65 -10.61 -0.78
C PRO A 60 6.50 -11.80 -1.23
N LYS A 61 7.21 -11.64 -2.36
CA LYS A 61 8.11 -12.67 -2.91
C LYS A 61 9.15 -13.16 -1.90
N LEU A 62 9.71 -12.24 -1.13
CA LEU A 62 10.72 -12.49 -0.10
C LEU A 62 10.30 -11.79 1.20
N SER A 63 9.64 -12.51 2.11
CA SER A 63 9.09 -11.95 3.35
C SER A 63 10.14 -11.27 4.23
N HIS A 64 11.37 -11.80 4.31
CA HIS A 64 12.46 -11.16 5.07
C HIS A 64 12.87 -9.82 4.46
N GLN A 65 13.03 -9.76 3.14
CA GLN A 65 13.40 -8.52 2.46
C GLN A 65 12.28 -7.48 2.55
N PHE A 66 11.02 -7.91 2.46
CA PHE A 66 9.87 -7.05 2.67
C PHE A 66 9.88 -6.44 4.07
N ARG A 67 10.17 -7.25 5.09
CA ARG A 67 10.31 -6.80 6.47
C ARG A 67 11.41 -5.75 6.63
N ASP A 68 12.60 -6.01 6.11
CA ASP A 68 13.73 -5.07 6.19
C ASP A 68 13.40 -3.73 5.51
N LEU A 69 12.69 -3.78 4.38
CA LEU A 69 12.27 -2.59 3.65
C LEU A 69 11.23 -1.79 4.44
N CYS A 70 10.24 -2.45 5.05
CA CYS A 70 9.28 -1.79 5.94
C CYS A 70 9.98 -1.16 7.15
N ASP A 71 10.95 -1.85 7.76
CA ASP A 71 11.75 -1.34 8.88
C ASP A 71 12.57 -0.10 8.48
N SER A 72 13.10 -0.07 7.25
CA SER A 72 13.87 1.08 6.76
C SER A 72 13.08 2.38 6.61
N ILE A 73 11.74 2.30 6.62
CA ILE A 73 10.83 3.44 6.53
C ILE A 73 9.95 3.59 7.78
N ASP A 74 10.33 2.91 8.88
CA ASP A 74 9.57 2.85 10.13
C ASP A 74 8.09 2.47 9.95
N SER A 75 7.79 1.65 8.93
CA SER A 75 6.43 1.24 8.58
C SER A 75 6.10 -0.14 9.11
N THR A 76 4.88 -0.29 9.61
CA THR A 76 4.36 -1.57 10.10
C THR A 76 3.74 -2.43 8.99
N GLY A 77 3.63 -1.90 7.78
CA GLY A 77 3.08 -2.59 6.63
C GLY A 77 2.56 -1.64 5.57
N LEU A 78 2.19 -2.21 4.44
CA LEU A 78 1.57 -1.47 3.34
C LEU A 78 0.06 -1.59 3.42
N TYR A 79 -0.61 -0.51 3.06
CA TYR A 79 -2.05 -0.46 2.92
C TYR A 79 -2.39 0.12 1.55
N LEU A 80 -2.77 -0.76 0.65
CA LEU A 80 -3.16 -0.40 -0.70
C LEU A 80 -4.64 -0.03 -0.68
N TYR A 81 -5.01 1.04 -1.38
CA TYR A 81 -6.42 1.42 -1.51
C TYR A 81 -6.73 1.89 -2.94
N CYS A 82 -7.94 1.63 -3.39
CA CYS A 82 -8.48 2.10 -4.66
C CYS A 82 -9.94 2.54 -4.44
N PRO A 83 -10.33 3.75 -4.89
CA PRO A 83 -11.73 4.16 -4.83
C PRO A 83 -12.56 3.22 -5.70
N ILE A 84 -13.73 2.84 -5.20
CA ILE A 84 -14.76 2.15 -5.96
C ILE A 84 -15.66 3.25 -6.52
N ASP A 85 -15.89 3.23 -7.83
CA ASP A 85 -16.85 4.16 -8.45
C ASP A 85 -18.25 3.77 -8.01
N SER A 86 -18.71 4.37 -6.93
CA SER A 86 -20.07 4.20 -6.44
C SER A 86 -20.95 5.16 -7.23
N SER A 87 -21.93 4.61 -7.95
CA SER A 87 -22.96 5.41 -8.64
C SER A 87 -23.82 6.28 -7.70
N VAL A 88 -23.51 6.27 -6.39
CA VAL A 88 -24.19 7.02 -5.33
C VAL A 88 -23.27 8.16 -4.91
N LYS A 89 -23.69 9.40 -5.19
CA LYS A 89 -22.92 10.65 -5.06
C LYS A 89 -22.24 10.94 -3.72
N ASP A 90 -22.55 10.20 -2.66
CA ASP A 90 -22.06 10.46 -1.29
C ASP A 90 -21.38 9.25 -0.62
N ASP A 91 -21.11 8.16 -1.35
CA ASP A 91 -20.46 6.97 -0.79
C ASP A 91 -19.02 6.84 -1.32
N HIS A 92 -18.06 7.46 -0.62
CA HIS A 92 -16.64 7.24 -0.89
C HIS A 92 -16.20 5.87 -0.37
N SER A 93 -16.65 4.81 -1.05
CA SER A 93 -16.23 3.44 -0.79
C SER A 93 -14.85 3.17 -1.38
N PHE A 94 -13.98 2.56 -0.60
CA PHE A 94 -12.63 2.16 -1.02
C PHE A 94 -12.47 0.65 -0.88
N GLU A 95 -11.86 0.03 -1.88
CA GLU A 95 -11.35 -1.32 -1.73
C GLU A 95 -9.90 -1.27 -1.28
N CYS A 96 -9.56 -2.10 -0.30
CA CYS A 96 -8.27 -2.03 0.37
C CYS A 96 -7.64 -3.42 0.54
N ARG A 97 -6.30 -3.47 0.50
CA ARG A 97 -5.51 -4.66 0.81
C ARG A 97 -4.34 -4.32 1.72
N GLN A 98 -4.11 -5.16 2.72
CA GLN A 98 -3.06 -4.94 3.72
C GLN A 98 -1.97 -6.00 3.65
N PHE A 99 -0.72 -5.54 3.65
CA PHE A 99 0.47 -6.38 3.70
C PHE A 99 1.31 -6.02 4.94
N PRO A 100 1.11 -6.70 6.07
CA PRO A 100 1.83 -6.41 7.30
C PRO A 100 3.32 -6.79 7.20
N ARG A 101 4.17 -6.03 7.88
CA ARG A 101 5.64 -6.23 7.93
C ARG A 101 6.04 -7.62 8.40
N ALA A 102 5.29 -8.17 9.35
CA ALA A 102 5.55 -9.47 9.96
C ALA A 102 4.22 -10.07 10.40
N SER A 103 3.49 -10.65 9.47
CA SER A 103 2.40 -11.56 9.80
C SER A 103 2.98 -12.95 9.94
N GLY A 104 2.66 -13.65 11.04
CA GLY A 104 2.82 -15.10 11.11
C GLY A 104 1.93 -15.87 10.12
N TYR A 105 1.34 -15.19 9.13
CA TYR A 105 0.42 -15.66 8.11
C TYR A 105 0.67 -14.89 6.79
N PRO A 106 0.40 -15.44 5.59
CA PRO A 106 0.74 -14.76 4.33
C PRO A 106 -0.07 -13.49 4.03
N GLU A 107 -1.30 -13.40 4.53
CA GLU A 107 -2.28 -12.32 4.30
C GLU A 107 -3.18 -12.20 5.55
N ASP A 108 -3.52 -10.98 5.97
CA ASP A 108 -4.49 -10.72 7.06
C ASP A 108 -5.81 -10.23 6.43
N PRO A 109 -6.92 -10.98 6.53
CA PRO A 109 -8.22 -10.49 6.11
C PRO A 109 -8.56 -9.24 6.94
N ALA A 110 -8.77 -8.11 6.26
CA ALA A 110 -8.88 -6.78 6.83
C ALA A 110 -9.72 -6.74 8.13
N THR A 111 -9.07 -6.75 9.29
CA THR A 111 -9.70 -6.41 10.57
C THR A 111 -9.68 -4.88 10.69
N GLY A 112 -10.80 -4.29 11.09
CA GLY A 112 -11.11 -2.85 11.02
C GLY A 112 -10.26 -1.91 11.88
N ILE A 113 -8.93 -2.03 11.80
CA ILE A 113 -7.94 -1.13 12.42
C ILE A 113 -7.00 -0.64 11.32
N ALA A 114 -7.54 -0.02 10.27
CA ALA A 114 -6.78 0.71 9.26
C ALA A 114 -7.17 2.18 9.26
#